data_AF-A0A2E6GF58-F1
#
_entry.id   AF-A0A2E6GF58-F1
#
_cell.length_a   1.000
_cell.length_b   1.000
_cell.length_c   1.000
_cell.angle_alpha   90.00
_cell.angle_beta   90.00
_cell.angle_gamma   90.00
#
_symmetry.space_group_name_H-M   'P 1'
#
loop_
_entity.id
_entity.type
_entity.pdbx_description
1 polymer ?
#
loop_
_entity_poly.entity_id
_entity_poly.type
_entity_poly.pdbx_seq_one_letter_code
_entity_poly.pdbx_strand_id
1 'polypeptide(L)'
;MKFSVLILLIINLLFIFGCGNTTSTQTGYLKQPTANIDPNASDKYTGGNQTDKQRAIKSDLPLELWDSFEYRKMAGMSNSGWNNTKIEFCVFEGSGSKLSVGEKVEIIEEARCLNSHYSADDESPNRKYPVGLVKIRVLSTGQTGWTWTSSVNFD
;
A
#
# COMPACT_ATOMS: atom_id res chain seq x y z
N MET A 1 35.62 -48.31 16.14
CA MET A 1 34.22 -47.99 15.77
C MET A 1 33.47 -47.09 16.77
N LYS A 2 34.08 -46.64 17.89
CA LYS A 2 33.37 -45.80 18.88
C LYS A 2 33.64 -44.29 18.75
N PHE A 3 34.72 -43.88 18.08
CA PHE A 3 35.08 -42.48 17.88
C PHE A 3 34.31 -41.79 16.74
N SER A 4 33.84 -42.55 15.75
CA SER A 4 33.14 -41.99 14.57
C SER A 4 31.71 -41.53 14.86
N VAL A 5 31.06 -42.11 15.87
CA VAL A 5 29.68 -41.76 16.24
C VAL A 5 29.63 -40.47 17.03
N LEU A 6 30.65 -40.20 17.86
CA LEU A 6 30.74 -38.93 18.60
C LEU A 6 30.95 -37.73 17.66
N ILE A 7 31.67 -37.93 16.55
CA ILE A 7 31.94 -36.89 15.54
C ILE A 7 30.70 -36.57 14.68
N LEU A 8 29.74 -37.49 14.57
CA LEU A 8 28.47 -37.21 13.86
C LEU A 8 27.46 -36.46 14.77
N LEU A 9 27.61 -36.57 16.09
CA LEU A 9 26.70 -35.96 17.06
C LEU A 9 27.02 -34.48 17.32
N ILE A 10 28.29 -34.06 17.27
CA ILE A 10 28.66 -32.65 17.45
C ILE A 10 28.45 -31.78 16.19
N ILE A 11 28.37 -32.39 14.98
CA ILE A 11 28.11 -31.68 13.72
C ILE A 11 26.65 -31.25 13.60
N ASN A 12 25.73 -31.96 14.26
CA ASN A 12 24.30 -31.59 14.32
C ASN A 12 23.99 -30.45 15.33
N LEU A 13 24.93 -30.10 16.22
CA LEU A 13 24.74 -29.02 17.20
C LEU A 13 25.18 -27.62 16.68
N LEU A 14 25.84 -27.54 15.53
CA LEU A 14 26.38 -26.28 14.99
C LEU A 14 25.46 -25.58 13.96
N PHE A 15 24.30 -26.16 13.63
CA PHE A 15 23.36 -25.60 12.64
C PHE A 15 22.22 -24.75 13.24
N ILE A 16 22.38 -24.25 14.47
CA ILE A 16 21.43 -23.31 15.08
C ILE A 16 22.01 -21.88 15.12
N PHE A 17 22.71 -21.46 14.07
CA PHE A 17 22.81 -20.04 13.76
C PHE A 17 21.53 -19.64 13.02
N GLY A 18 20.46 -19.49 13.80
CA GLY A 18 19.32 -18.71 13.38
C GLY A 18 19.83 -17.31 13.09
N CYS A 19 19.92 -16.96 11.81
CA CYS A 19 20.02 -15.57 11.40
C CYS A 19 18.72 -14.92 11.88
N GLY A 20 18.75 -14.35 13.08
CA GLY A 20 17.69 -13.46 13.52
C GLY A 20 17.69 -12.33 12.51
N ASN A 21 16.70 -12.32 11.62
CA ASN A 21 16.41 -11.13 10.84
C ASN A 21 16.19 -10.02 11.86
N THR A 22 17.21 -9.19 12.08
CA THR A 22 17.03 -7.89 12.69
C THR A 22 16.19 -7.11 11.70
N THR A 23 14.87 -7.31 11.75
CA THR A 23 13.93 -6.37 11.16
C THR A 23 14.24 -5.06 11.88
N SER A 24 15.01 -4.18 11.24
CA SER A 24 15.06 -2.80 11.68
C SER A 24 13.62 -2.33 11.59
N THR A 25 12.98 -2.16 12.75
CA THR A 25 11.60 -1.73 12.81
C THR A 25 11.55 -0.31 12.26
N GLN A 26 11.20 -0.18 10.98
CA GLN A 26 11.09 1.13 10.35
C GLN A 26 9.90 1.84 10.99
N THR A 27 10.10 3.08 11.44
CA THR A 27 9.04 3.89 12.04
C THR A 27 8.73 5.10 11.18
N GLY A 28 7.61 5.73 11.51
CA GLY A 28 7.22 7.00 10.90
C GLY A 28 6.07 7.65 11.64
N TYR A 29 5.59 8.76 11.08
CA TYR A 29 4.45 9.51 11.59
C TYR A 29 3.36 9.65 10.52
N LEU A 30 2.11 9.58 10.96
CA LEU A 30 0.96 9.76 10.08
C LEU A 30 0.79 11.22 9.68
N LYS A 31 0.41 11.44 8.41
CA LYS A 31 0.02 12.72 7.84
C LYS A 31 -1.22 12.55 6.96
N GLN A 32 -1.82 13.67 6.57
CA GLN A 32 -2.92 13.66 5.60
C GLN A 32 -2.44 13.07 4.27
N PRO A 33 -3.02 11.93 3.82
CA PRO A 33 -2.64 11.30 2.57
C PRO A 33 -3.23 12.06 1.39
N THR A 34 -2.47 12.09 0.28
CA THR A 34 -2.89 12.81 -0.93
C THR A 34 -2.52 12.02 -2.18
N ALA A 35 -3.41 11.98 -3.16
CA ALA A 35 -3.16 11.40 -4.47
C ALA A 35 -3.17 12.48 -5.56
N ASN A 36 -2.26 12.36 -6.51
CA ASN A 36 -2.27 13.16 -7.73
C ASN A 36 -3.10 12.43 -8.78
N ILE A 37 -4.31 12.92 -9.04
CA ILE A 37 -5.21 12.34 -10.05
C ILE A 37 -5.03 13.14 -11.33
N ASP A 38 -4.71 12.46 -12.44
CA ASP A 38 -4.77 13.07 -13.77
C ASP A 38 -6.23 13.03 -14.25
N PRO A 39 -6.93 14.17 -14.36
CA PRO A 39 -8.32 14.21 -14.78
C PRO A 39 -8.53 13.70 -16.23
N ASN A 40 -7.49 13.71 -17.07
CA ASN A 40 -7.60 13.28 -18.47
C ASN A 40 -7.48 11.76 -18.66
N ALA A 41 -7.28 11.01 -17.58
CA ALA A 41 -7.18 9.56 -17.65
C ALA A 41 -8.56 8.92 -18.00
N SER A 42 -9.64 9.55 -17.54
CA SER A 42 -11.05 9.15 -17.79
C SER A 42 -11.74 9.90 -18.93
N ASP A 43 -11.40 11.15 -19.20
CA ASP A 43 -12.15 12.03 -20.12
C ASP A 43 -11.55 12.11 -21.53
N LYS A 44 -11.79 11.07 -22.33
CA LYS A 44 -11.59 11.13 -23.79
C LYS A 44 -12.90 11.21 -24.57
N TYR A 45 -14.05 11.19 -23.89
CA TYR A 45 -15.38 11.16 -24.51
C TYR A 45 -16.13 12.51 -24.47
N THR A 46 -15.65 13.48 -23.70
CA THR A 46 -16.12 14.88 -23.76
C THR A 46 -15.09 15.67 -24.57
N GLY A 47 -15.48 16.16 -25.75
CA GLY A 47 -14.62 16.86 -26.71
C GLY A 47 -14.09 18.22 -26.24
N GLY A 48 -13.28 18.23 -25.18
CA GLY A 48 -12.57 19.40 -24.67
C GLY A 48 -11.26 19.63 -25.41
N ASN A 49 -11.03 20.86 -25.85
CA ASN A 49 -9.82 21.27 -26.57
C ASN A 49 -8.54 20.98 -25.76
N GLN A 50 -7.54 20.39 -26.42
CA GLN A 50 -6.24 19.99 -25.86
C GLN A 50 -5.29 21.16 -25.53
N THR A 51 -5.76 22.25 -24.91
CA THR A 51 -4.92 23.42 -24.62
C THR A 51 -4.68 23.70 -23.14
N ASP A 52 -5.34 22.98 -22.22
CA ASP A 52 -5.11 23.17 -20.80
C ASP A 52 -3.97 22.27 -20.32
N LYS A 53 -2.79 22.87 -20.17
CA LYS A 53 -1.60 22.24 -19.57
C LYS A 53 -1.99 21.56 -18.26
N GLN A 54 -1.98 20.23 -18.33
CA GLN A 54 -2.23 19.24 -17.29
C GLN A 54 -1.75 19.70 -15.91
N ARG A 55 -2.70 19.99 -15.02
CA ARG A 55 -2.43 20.04 -13.58
C ARG A 55 -3.03 18.78 -12.99
N ALA A 56 -2.17 17.89 -12.51
CA ALA A 56 -2.63 16.79 -11.66
C ALA A 56 -3.41 17.42 -10.49
N ILE A 57 -4.66 16.99 -10.30
CA ILE A 57 -5.49 17.46 -9.20
C ILE A 57 -5.02 16.69 -7.97
N LYS A 58 -4.45 17.42 -7.01
CA LYS A 58 -4.12 16.86 -5.70
C LYS A 58 -5.43 16.65 -4.95
N SER A 59 -5.79 15.40 -4.70
CA SER A 59 -6.96 15.03 -3.91
C SER A 59 -6.49 14.52 -2.56
N ASP A 60 -7.09 15.00 -1.49
CA ASP A 60 -6.94 14.40 -0.18
C ASP A 60 -7.64 13.02 -0.17
N LEU A 61 -7.04 12.06 0.53
CA LEU A 61 -7.56 10.71 0.74
C LEU A 61 -8.03 10.54 2.18
N PRO A 62 -8.96 9.62 2.48
CA PRO A 62 -9.35 9.35 3.87
C PRO A 62 -8.15 8.79 4.65
N LEU A 63 -7.86 9.39 5.80
CA LEU A 63 -6.83 8.91 6.71
C LEU A 63 -7.41 7.81 7.60
N GLU A 64 -7.43 6.60 7.06
CA GLU A 64 -8.09 5.42 7.65
C GLU A 64 -7.18 4.18 7.63
N LEU A 65 -7.59 3.19 8.42
CA LEU A 65 -6.94 1.91 8.59
C LEU A 65 -7.92 0.78 8.21
N TRP A 66 -7.60 0.03 7.16
CA TRP A 66 -8.39 -1.10 6.67
C TRP A 66 -7.79 -2.44 7.11
N ASP A 67 -8.63 -3.42 7.40
CA ASP A 67 -8.17 -4.74 7.85
C ASP A 67 -7.56 -5.57 6.72
N SER A 68 -8.07 -5.41 5.50
CA SER A 68 -7.68 -6.20 4.34
C SER A 68 -7.94 -5.49 3.02
N PHE A 69 -7.38 -6.05 1.95
CA PHE A 69 -7.64 -5.66 0.57
C PHE A 69 -7.40 -6.89 -0.34
N GLU A 70 -7.78 -6.78 -1.62
CA GLU A 70 -7.49 -7.80 -2.63
C GLU A 70 -6.58 -7.29 -3.74
N TYR A 71 -5.67 -8.12 -4.22
CA TYR A 71 -4.93 -7.85 -5.46
C TYR A 71 -5.80 -8.17 -6.67
N ARG A 72 -6.02 -7.17 -7.53
CA ARG A 72 -6.80 -7.36 -8.77
C ARG A 72 -6.12 -6.70 -9.96
N LYS A 73 -6.05 -7.44 -11.08
CA LYS A 73 -5.61 -6.89 -12.36
C LYS A 73 -6.79 -6.27 -13.10
N MET A 74 -6.76 -4.96 -13.30
CA MET A 74 -7.85 -4.21 -13.94
C MET A 74 -7.29 -3.37 -15.09
N ALA A 75 -8.16 -2.88 -15.97
CA ALA A 75 -7.75 -1.90 -16.98
C ALA A 75 -7.08 -0.69 -16.29
N GLY A 76 -5.99 -0.21 -16.87
CA GLY A 76 -5.22 0.92 -16.33
C GLY A 76 -6.02 2.22 -16.23
N MET A 77 -5.32 3.28 -15.82
CA MET A 77 -5.94 4.61 -15.65
C MET A 77 -6.31 5.26 -17.00
N SER A 78 -5.59 4.97 -18.09
CA SER A 78 -5.85 5.53 -19.43
C SER A 78 -6.86 4.70 -20.21
N ASN A 79 -8.02 5.29 -20.53
CA ASN A 79 -9.02 4.75 -21.47
C ASN A 79 -8.64 4.97 -22.95
N SER A 80 -7.37 4.81 -23.36
CA SER A 80 -7.11 4.69 -24.81
C SER A 80 -7.61 3.33 -25.26
N GLY A 81 -8.68 3.27 -26.05
CA GLY A 81 -9.31 2.02 -26.54
C GLY A 81 -8.42 1.04 -27.33
N TRP A 82 -7.11 1.25 -27.34
CA TRP A 82 -6.09 0.41 -27.96
C TRP A 82 -5.08 -0.19 -26.97
N ASN A 83 -5.10 0.17 -25.68
CA ASN A 83 -4.23 -0.46 -24.67
C ASN A 83 -5.00 -1.41 -23.74
N ASN A 84 -4.83 -2.70 -23.93
CA ASN A 84 -5.35 -3.76 -23.05
C ASN A 84 -4.47 -3.99 -21.81
N THR A 85 -3.61 -3.03 -21.45
CA THR A 85 -2.67 -3.16 -20.34
C THR A 85 -3.43 -3.23 -19.03
N LYS A 86 -3.51 -4.44 -18.48
CA LYS A 86 -4.03 -4.67 -17.14
C LYS A 86 -2.92 -4.36 -16.13
N ILE A 87 -3.18 -3.42 -15.23
CA ILE A 87 -2.29 -3.11 -14.11
C ILE A 87 -2.86 -3.70 -12.83
N GLU A 88 -2.00 -4.01 -11.88
CA GLU A 88 -2.41 -4.53 -10.58
C GLU A 88 -2.82 -3.38 -9.64
N PHE A 89 -3.94 -3.59 -8.95
CA PHE A 89 -4.51 -2.69 -7.96
C PHE A 89 -4.66 -3.41 -6.61
N CYS A 90 -4.51 -2.66 -5.52
CA CYS A 90 -5.14 -3.01 -4.24
C CYS A 90 -6.59 -2.55 -4.27
N VAL A 91 -7.53 -3.50 -4.14
CA VAL A 91 -8.97 -3.23 -4.17
C VAL A 91 -9.53 -3.41 -2.77
N PHE A 92 -10.21 -2.39 -2.27
CA PHE A 92 -10.85 -2.40 -0.97
C PHE A 92 -12.03 -1.43 -0.96
N GLU A 93 -12.99 -1.70 -0.09
CA GLU A 93 -14.27 -1.00 -0.04
C GLU A 93 -14.61 -0.68 1.41
N GLY A 94 -15.43 0.36 1.58
CA GLY A 94 -15.96 0.77 2.86
C GLY A 94 -15.02 1.61 3.72
N SER A 95 -15.58 2.12 4.82
CA SER A 95 -14.84 2.93 5.79
C SER A 95 -13.88 2.07 6.63
N GLY A 96 -12.63 2.52 6.76
CA GLY A 96 -11.69 1.99 7.74
C GLY A 96 -11.82 2.64 9.11
N SER A 97 -11.00 2.17 10.06
CA SER A 97 -10.87 2.83 11.36
C SER A 97 -10.14 4.16 11.20
N LYS A 98 -10.67 5.24 11.79
CA LYS A 98 -10.06 6.57 11.68
C LYS A 98 -8.69 6.62 12.35
N LEU A 99 -7.73 7.25 11.66
CA LEU A 99 -6.39 7.52 12.16
C LEU A 99 -6.21 9.03 12.41
N SER A 100 -5.23 9.38 13.25
CA SER A 100 -4.92 10.79 13.56
C SER A 100 -3.56 11.20 13.00
N VAL A 101 -3.49 12.41 12.45
CA VAL A 101 -2.22 13.02 12.02
C VAL A 101 -1.28 13.14 13.22
N GLY A 102 -0.01 12.82 13.01
CA GLY A 102 1.04 12.88 14.03
C GLY A 102 1.19 11.61 14.87
N GLU A 103 0.31 10.60 14.71
CA GLU A 103 0.50 9.33 15.40
C GLU A 103 1.75 8.61 14.90
N LYS A 104 2.50 8.05 15.86
CA LYS A 104 3.69 7.26 15.56
C LYS A 104 3.31 5.83 15.20
N VAL A 105 3.90 5.33 14.13
CA VAL A 105 3.61 4.00 13.59
C VAL A 105 4.87 3.19 13.37
N GLU A 106 4.73 1.89 13.51
CA GLU A 106 5.67 0.87 13.03
C GLU A 106 5.21 0.40 11.64
N ILE A 107 6.14 0.38 10.68
CA ILE A 107 5.89 -0.14 9.34
C ILE A 107 6.17 -1.63 9.35
N ILE A 108 5.18 -2.43 8.93
CA ILE A 108 5.24 -3.89 8.95
C ILE A 108 5.54 -4.44 7.56
N GLU A 109 4.81 -3.96 6.55
CA GLU A 109 4.84 -4.53 5.20
C GLU A 109 4.36 -3.48 4.19
N GLU A 110 4.92 -3.48 2.98
CA GLU A 110 4.39 -2.71 1.86
C GLU A 110 3.64 -3.64 0.90
N ALA A 111 2.45 -3.22 0.46
CA ALA A 111 1.73 -3.96 -0.56
C ALA A 111 2.48 -3.86 -1.90
N ARG A 112 2.48 -4.94 -2.69
CA ARG A 112 3.13 -4.93 -4.02
C ARG A 112 2.40 -4.07 -5.06
N CYS A 113 1.17 -3.66 -4.78
CA CYS A 113 0.40 -2.80 -5.68
C CYS A 113 0.94 -1.37 -5.60
N LEU A 114 1.06 -0.71 -6.75
CA LEU A 114 1.40 0.73 -6.81
C LEU A 114 0.17 1.61 -7.04
N ASN A 115 -0.99 0.98 -7.25
CA ASN A 115 -2.27 1.64 -7.50
C ASN A 115 -3.33 1.03 -6.61
N SER A 116 -4.30 1.84 -6.22
CA SER A 116 -5.43 1.41 -5.39
C SER A 116 -6.73 1.70 -6.11
N HIS A 117 -7.71 0.82 -5.92
CA HIS A 117 -9.09 1.01 -6.36
C HIS A 117 -9.95 0.99 -5.11
N TYR A 118 -10.45 2.17 -4.75
CA TYR A 118 -11.18 2.38 -3.50
C TYR A 118 -12.60 2.85 -3.80
N SER A 119 -13.56 2.12 -3.26
CA SER A 119 -14.98 2.43 -3.32
C SER A 119 -15.42 2.85 -1.92
N ALA A 120 -15.74 4.13 -1.75
CA ALA A 120 -16.34 4.62 -0.52
C ALA A 120 -17.84 4.26 -0.49
N ASP A 121 -18.40 4.08 0.71
CA ASP A 121 -19.82 3.74 0.88
C ASP A 121 -20.78 4.87 0.48
N ASP A 122 -20.26 6.07 0.19
CA ASP A 122 -21.00 7.33 0.02
C ASP A 122 -21.44 7.62 -1.43
N GLU A 123 -21.64 6.59 -2.25
CA GLU A 123 -22.00 6.69 -3.68
C GLU A 123 -20.98 7.46 -4.54
N SER A 124 -19.82 7.84 -3.99
CA SER A 124 -18.74 8.48 -4.73
C SER A 124 -18.23 7.53 -5.82
N PRO A 125 -18.07 7.99 -7.07
CA PRO A 125 -17.73 7.12 -8.18
C PRO A 125 -16.43 6.37 -7.91
N ASN A 126 -16.44 5.04 -7.99
CA ASN A 126 -15.29 4.14 -7.87
C ASN A 126 -13.99 4.76 -8.40
N ARG A 127 -13.08 5.17 -7.51
CA ARG A 127 -11.87 5.90 -7.89
C ARG A 127 -10.65 4.99 -7.85
N LYS A 128 -9.89 5.06 -8.95
CA LYS A 128 -8.54 4.52 -9.03
C LYS A 128 -7.57 5.63 -8.60
N TYR A 129 -6.59 5.29 -7.79
CA TYR A 129 -5.57 6.21 -7.29
C TYR A 129 -4.18 5.63 -7.58
N PRO A 130 -3.22 6.45 -8.03
CA PRO A 130 -1.83 6.02 -8.24
C PRO A 130 -1.06 6.01 -6.90
N VAL A 131 -1.62 5.33 -5.90
CA VAL A 131 -1.07 5.21 -4.54
C VAL A 131 -1.25 3.77 -4.10
N GLY A 132 -0.19 3.17 -3.54
CA GLY A 132 -0.23 1.81 -2.97
C GLY A 132 -0.67 1.80 -1.51
N LEU A 133 -0.57 0.62 -0.88
CA LEU A 133 -0.88 0.44 0.54
C LEU A 133 0.35 0.03 1.35
N VAL A 134 0.37 0.42 2.61
CA VAL A 134 1.36 0.02 3.60
C VAL A 134 0.64 -0.51 4.84
N LYS A 135 1.12 -1.63 5.36
CA LYS A 135 0.66 -2.20 6.62
C LYS A 135 1.44 -1.56 7.75
N ILE A 136 0.70 -1.01 8.71
CA ILE A 136 1.25 -0.31 9.86
C ILE A 136 0.69 -0.88 11.15
N ARG A 137 1.42 -0.68 12.25
CA ARG A 137 0.91 -0.76 13.61
C ARG A 137 0.99 0.63 14.25
N VAL A 138 -0.13 1.11 14.76
CA VAL A 138 -0.18 2.34 15.56
C VAL A 138 0.38 2.05 16.94
N LEU A 139 1.44 2.76 17.35
CA LEU A 139 2.15 2.43 18.59
C LEU A 139 1.36 2.76 19.86
N SER A 140 0.49 3.77 19.81
CA SER A 140 -0.34 4.19 20.95
C SER A 140 -1.47 3.18 21.26
N THR A 141 -2.08 2.60 20.24
CA THR A 141 -3.26 1.73 20.37
C THR A 141 -2.96 0.24 20.15
N GLY A 142 -1.85 -0.09 19.49
CA GLY A 142 -1.52 -1.44 19.05
C GLY A 142 -2.31 -1.92 17.84
N GLN A 143 -3.24 -1.10 17.31
CA GLN A 143 -4.04 -1.45 16.14
C GLN A 143 -3.15 -1.63 14.91
N THR A 144 -3.44 -2.65 14.11
CA THR A 144 -2.67 -3.03 12.94
C THR A 144 -3.59 -3.15 11.74
N GLY A 145 -3.18 -2.58 10.60
CA GLY A 145 -3.95 -2.65 9.37
C GLY A 145 -3.24 -1.93 8.23
N TRP A 146 -3.93 -1.78 7.11
CA TRP A 146 -3.44 -1.16 5.89
C TRP A 146 -3.89 0.29 5.79
N THR A 147 -3.00 1.18 5.36
CA THR A 147 -3.31 2.56 5.00
C THR A 147 -2.57 2.93 3.71
N TRP A 148 -2.76 4.13 3.20
CA TRP A 148 -2.05 4.61 2.02
C TRP A 148 -0.53 4.73 2.30
N THR A 149 0.31 4.36 1.34
CA THR A 149 1.76 4.64 1.44
C THR A 149 2.03 6.13 1.62
N SER A 150 1.20 6.99 1.00
CA SER A 150 1.27 8.44 1.15
C SER A 150 0.88 8.98 2.53
N SER A 151 0.29 8.16 3.41
CA SER A 151 -0.07 8.54 4.78
C SER A 151 1.13 8.61 5.72
N VAL A 152 2.27 8.00 5.37
CA VAL A 152 3.41 7.84 6.28
C VAL A 152 4.56 8.77 5.88
N ASN A 153 5.07 9.54 6.84
CA ASN A 153 6.41 10.12 6.78
C ASN A 153 7.37 9.17 7.49
N PHE A 154 8.24 8.53 6.73
CA PHE A 154 9.25 7.62 7.27
C PHE A 154 10.34 8.40 8.01
N ASP A 155 10.81 7.84 9.14
CA ASP A 155 11.94 8.35 9.92
C ASP A 155 13.29 8.02 9.26
#